data_AF-K1XNY8-F1
#
_entry.id   AF-K1XNY8-F1
#
_cell.length_a   1.000
_cell.length_b   1.000
_cell.length_c   1.000
_cell.angle_alpha   90.00
_cell.angle_beta   90.00
_cell.angle_gamma   90.00
#
_symmetry.space_group_name_H-M   'P 1'
#
loop_
_entity.id
_entity.type
_entity.pdbx_description
1 polymer ?
#
loop_
_entity_poly.entity_id
_entity_poly.type
_entity_poly.pdbx_seq_one_letter_code
_entity_poly.pdbx_strand_id
1 'polypeptide(L)'
;MKKLLIALSLFLTVQLSAQTKDAADALKEIAKAQTDTQNPKKAENPATWIRMSDAYVGVYDAPIKAVWAGAGQVELKLALKDQRIISSEQRTLNGENFTVDTYYDKDLYYYPNGKLAAWVVTKPYLKGDLLKEGLDALVKADGFAKGTKDKDLLDRLTALKTRYVNEAMNNYTLGDFKKATENFESAVNVSMHRIVNAPDTVVMYYTALTANMSGSPDKAITYFQMSLKYNYDANGDLYSNLAEGYKSTKQIDKAKEILGIGFKKYPTNQSILVSLINLYLETNDDPNKVLELIKQAQANEPLNASLYYAEGNVWKKLDNMEKAIECYQKSVTTDPNYVFGSFAIGSAYYDKAVELQSKAADEIDDKKYEEMIKILEGYLEAAIVPFEKCYEMSKDKEIQAVVAEYLKNIYFRFRERGDSFKAGYEKYNAIYEATK
;
A
#
# COMPACT_ATOMS: atom_id res chain seq x y z
N MET A 1 18.92 -25.07 -25.96
CA MET A 1 20.32 -25.58 -26.12
C MET A 1 21.37 -24.50 -26.34
N LYS A 2 21.41 -23.71 -27.43
CA LYS A 2 22.50 -22.71 -27.67
C LYS A 2 22.72 -21.72 -26.50
N LYS A 3 21.66 -21.10 -25.97
CA LYS A 3 21.73 -20.20 -24.79
C LYS A 3 22.25 -20.91 -23.52
N LEU A 4 21.92 -22.19 -23.35
CA LEU A 4 22.32 -23.00 -22.20
C LEU A 4 23.80 -23.43 -22.29
N LEU A 5 24.27 -23.74 -23.49
CA LEU A 5 25.69 -24.03 -23.75
C LEU A 5 26.57 -22.80 -23.46
N ILE A 6 26.09 -21.61 -23.82
CA ILE A 6 26.75 -20.34 -23.47
C ILE A 6 26.78 -20.15 -21.94
N ALA A 7 25.65 -20.38 -21.26
CA ALA A 7 25.58 -20.31 -19.79
C ALA A 7 26.57 -21.27 -19.11
N LEU A 8 26.65 -22.53 -19.55
CA LEU A 8 27.58 -23.52 -19.01
C LEU A 8 29.05 -23.16 -19.28
N SER A 9 29.37 -22.54 -20.42
CA SER A 9 30.74 -22.13 -20.75
C SER A 9 31.25 -20.96 -19.90
N LEU A 10 30.36 -20.14 -19.34
CA LEU A 10 30.71 -18.98 -18.49
C LEU A 10 31.28 -19.38 -17.12
N PHE A 11 31.11 -20.62 -16.68
CA PHE A 11 31.64 -21.11 -15.40
C PHE A 11 33.13 -21.44 -15.44
N LEU A 12 33.76 -21.47 -16.62
CA LEU A 12 35.19 -21.77 -16.78
C LEU A 12 36.11 -20.57 -16.42
N THR A 13 35.54 -19.38 -16.20
CA THR A 13 36.31 -18.13 -15.99
C THR A 13 36.14 -17.50 -14.60
N VAL A 14 35.35 -18.11 -13.71
CA VAL A 14 35.05 -17.59 -12.37
C VAL A 14 35.57 -18.57 -11.31
N GLN A 15 36.25 -18.08 -10.25
CA GLN A 15 36.62 -18.91 -9.11
C GLN A 15 35.37 -19.63 -8.56
N LEU A 16 35.46 -20.96 -8.42
CA LEU A 16 34.37 -21.83 -7.98
C LEU A 16 34.01 -21.56 -6.51
N SER A 17 33.08 -20.65 -6.27
CA SER A 17 32.37 -20.58 -4.99
C SER A 17 31.31 -21.68 -4.92
N ALA A 18 30.84 -22.03 -3.71
CA ALA A 18 29.77 -23.02 -3.55
C ALA A 18 28.50 -22.64 -4.34
N GLN A 19 28.21 -21.33 -4.42
CA GLN A 19 27.08 -20.80 -5.17
C GLN A 19 27.20 -21.04 -6.69
N THR A 20 28.39 -20.84 -7.26
CA THR A 20 28.59 -21.09 -8.70
C THR A 20 28.53 -22.57 -9.03
N LYS A 21 28.92 -23.45 -8.10
CA LYS A 21 28.75 -24.89 -8.23
C LYS A 21 27.28 -25.30 -8.25
N ASP A 22 26.48 -24.84 -7.28
CA ASP A 22 25.04 -25.13 -7.21
C ASP A 22 24.32 -24.70 -8.50
N ALA A 23 24.62 -23.49 -9.01
CA ALA A 23 24.07 -22.99 -10.26
C ALA A 23 24.48 -23.84 -11.49
N ALA A 24 25.76 -24.25 -11.56
CA ALA A 24 26.26 -25.08 -12.65
C ALA A 24 25.63 -26.47 -12.67
N ASP A 25 25.42 -27.09 -11.49
CA ASP A 25 24.78 -28.39 -11.39
C ASP A 25 23.29 -28.29 -11.74
N ALA A 26 22.60 -27.24 -11.31
CA ALA A 26 21.22 -26.96 -11.74
C ALA A 26 21.11 -26.76 -13.26
N LEU A 27 22.05 -26.04 -13.90
CA LEU A 27 22.08 -25.89 -15.36
C LEU A 27 22.26 -27.23 -16.10
N LYS A 28 23.09 -28.14 -15.59
CA LYS A 28 23.23 -29.49 -16.16
C LYS A 28 21.93 -30.28 -16.04
N GLU A 29 21.25 -30.17 -14.90
CA GLU A 29 19.95 -30.83 -14.72
C GLU A 29 18.87 -30.22 -15.63
N ILE A 30 18.88 -28.91 -15.91
CA ILE A 30 18.03 -28.32 -16.96
C ILE A 30 18.30 -28.99 -18.32
N ALA A 31 19.56 -29.12 -18.73
CA ALA A 31 19.93 -29.75 -20.01
C ALA A 31 19.43 -31.19 -20.12
N LYS A 32 19.63 -31.96 -19.04
CA LYS A 32 19.21 -33.34 -18.94
C LYS A 32 17.70 -33.47 -18.95
N ALA A 33 16.99 -32.65 -18.17
CA ALA A 33 15.53 -32.63 -18.14
C ALA A 33 14.97 -32.23 -19.51
N GLN A 34 15.54 -31.24 -20.20
CA GLN A 34 15.14 -30.88 -21.58
C GLN A 34 15.27 -32.06 -22.54
N THR A 35 16.34 -32.84 -22.42
CA THR A 35 16.52 -34.06 -23.23
C THR A 35 15.51 -35.14 -22.85
N ASP A 36 15.27 -35.35 -21.55
CA ASP A 36 14.27 -36.31 -21.06
C ASP A 36 12.86 -35.96 -21.55
N THR A 37 12.51 -34.67 -21.65
CA THR A 37 11.18 -34.23 -22.14
C THR A 37 10.95 -34.49 -23.64
N GLN A 38 12.01 -34.77 -24.42
CA GLN A 38 11.89 -35.17 -25.82
C GLN A 38 11.70 -36.68 -26.00
N ASN A 39 11.98 -37.48 -24.96
CA ASN A 39 11.74 -38.92 -24.98
C ASN A 39 10.26 -39.20 -24.64
N PRO A 40 9.47 -39.85 -25.51
CA PRO A 40 8.02 -40.02 -25.30
C PRO A 40 7.66 -40.65 -23.95
N LYS A 41 8.39 -41.69 -23.52
CA LYS A 41 8.12 -42.38 -22.25
C LYS A 41 8.45 -41.52 -21.04
N LYS A 42 9.51 -40.71 -21.12
CA LYS A 42 9.93 -39.86 -20.00
C LYS A 42 9.14 -38.55 -19.94
N ALA A 43 8.64 -38.07 -21.06
CA ALA A 43 7.79 -36.88 -21.16
C ALA A 43 6.45 -37.05 -20.44
N GLU A 44 5.91 -38.27 -20.38
CA GLU A 44 4.70 -38.61 -19.64
C GLU A 44 4.94 -38.86 -18.14
N ASN A 45 6.20 -38.82 -17.68
CA ASN A 45 6.52 -39.02 -16.27
C ASN A 45 6.54 -37.66 -15.52
N PRO A 46 5.66 -37.45 -14.52
CA PRO A 46 5.65 -36.22 -13.72
C PRO A 46 7.00 -35.87 -13.09
N ALA A 47 7.78 -36.88 -12.69
CA ALA A 47 9.09 -36.68 -12.07
C ALA A 47 10.12 -36.03 -13.01
N THR A 48 9.94 -36.15 -14.33
CA THR A 48 10.78 -35.44 -15.31
C THR A 48 10.54 -33.94 -15.24
N TRP A 49 9.28 -33.54 -15.20
CA TRP A 49 8.89 -32.14 -15.15
C TRP A 49 9.13 -31.51 -13.78
N ILE A 50 8.92 -32.26 -12.69
CA ILE A 50 9.30 -31.79 -11.34
C ILE A 50 10.80 -31.49 -11.26
N ARG A 51 11.65 -32.41 -11.74
CA ARG A 51 13.10 -32.17 -11.81
C ARG A 51 13.47 -30.96 -12.66
N MET A 52 12.75 -30.73 -13.77
CA MET A 52 12.94 -29.55 -14.60
C MET A 52 12.63 -28.26 -13.82
N SER A 53 11.50 -28.22 -13.09
CA SER A 53 11.14 -27.09 -12.24
C SER A 53 12.19 -26.83 -11.18
N ASP A 54 12.65 -27.88 -10.50
CA ASP A 54 13.66 -27.76 -9.44
C ASP A 54 14.98 -27.20 -9.96
N ALA A 55 15.37 -27.62 -11.16
CA ALA A 55 16.57 -27.14 -11.81
C ALA A 55 16.45 -25.66 -12.21
N TYR A 56 15.30 -25.22 -12.76
CA TYR A 56 15.06 -23.80 -13.04
C TYR A 56 15.07 -22.94 -11.77
N VAL A 57 14.36 -23.38 -10.72
CA VAL A 57 14.33 -22.69 -9.42
C VAL A 57 15.72 -22.64 -8.78
N GLY A 58 16.50 -23.72 -8.88
CA GLY A 58 17.88 -23.76 -8.37
C GLY A 58 18.78 -22.73 -9.05
N VAL A 59 18.64 -22.51 -10.35
CA VAL A 59 19.38 -21.45 -11.08
C VAL A 59 18.91 -20.05 -10.67
N TYR A 60 17.60 -19.87 -10.47
CA TYR A 60 17.02 -18.60 -10.01
C TYR A 60 17.48 -18.24 -8.58
N ASP A 61 17.45 -19.19 -7.65
CA ASP A 61 17.79 -18.96 -6.25
C ASP A 61 19.29 -18.76 -6.04
N ALA A 62 20.14 -19.34 -6.89
CA ALA A 62 21.60 -19.32 -6.69
C ALA A 62 22.18 -17.96 -6.28
N PRO A 63 21.94 -16.84 -7.00
CA PRO A 63 22.44 -15.51 -6.60
C PRO A 63 21.93 -14.99 -5.25
N ILE A 64 20.76 -15.46 -4.78
CA ILE A 64 19.99 -14.85 -3.69
C ILE A 64 19.64 -15.85 -2.57
N LYS A 65 20.22 -17.04 -2.57
CA LYS A 65 19.92 -18.14 -1.62
C LYS A 65 20.07 -17.75 -0.14
N ALA A 66 20.96 -16.80 0.15
CA ALA A 66 21.22 -16.28 1.50
C ALA A 66 20.69 -14.84 1.70
N VAL A 67 19.77 -14.39 0.84
CA VAL A 67 19.18 -13.04 0.86
C VAL A 67 17.70 -13.16 1.18
N TRP A 68 17.20 -12.35 2.11
CA TRP A 68 15.78 -12.28 2.45
C TRP A 68 15.36 -10.86 2.83
N ALA A 69 14.09 -10.55 2.58
CA ALA A 69 13.51 -9.24 2.87
C ALA A 69 13.59 -8.91 4.38
N GLY A 70 13.90 -7.65 4.70
CA GLY A 70 14.00 -7.18 6.09
C GLY A 70 15.25 -7.63 6.84
N ALA A 71 16.17 -8.38 6.23
CA ALA A 71 17.45 -8.71 6.83
C ALA A 71 18.25 -7.42 7.15
N GLY A 72 19.02 -7.43 8.22
CA GLY A 72 19.93 -6.32 8.52
C GLY A 72 21.12 -6.29 7.55
N GLN A 73 21.63 -5.10 7.21
CA GLN A 73 22.81 -4.99 6.34
C GLN A 73 24.04 -5.76 6.89
N VAL A 74 24.27 -5.72 8.21
CA VAL A 74 25.37 -6.47 8.85
C VAL A 74 25.14 -7.99 8.78
N GLU A 75 23.89 -8.41 8.94
CA GLU A 75 23.50 -9.82 8.88
C GLU A 75 23.72 -10.39 7.47
N LEU A 76 23.35 -9.66 6.42
CA LEU A 76 23.63 -10.06 5.04
C LEU A 76 25.12 -10.04 4.71
N LYS A 77 25.89 -9.10 5.25
CA LYS A 77 27.36 -9.10 5.11
C LYS A 77 27.98 -10.38 5.70
N LEU A 78 27.46 -10.85 6.83
CA LEU A 78 27.90 -12.12 7.45
C LEU A 78 27.43 -13.35 6.65
N ALA A 79 26.18 -13.36 6.19
CA ALA A 79 25.63 -14.45 5.39
C ALA A 79 26.33 -14.58 4.03
N LEU A 80 26.78 -13.46 3.46
CA LEU A 80 27.48 -13.36 2.18
C LEU A 80 28.99 -13.16 2.38
N LYS A 81 29.59 -13.66 3.48
CA LYS A 81 31.01 -13.44 3.83
C LYS A 81 32.02 -13.81 2.72
N ASP A 82 31.66 -14.78 1.87
CA ASP A 82 32.49 -15.23 0.76
C ASP A 82 32.26 -14.40 -0.53
N GLN A 83 31.45 -13.35 -0.45
CA GLN A 83 31.09 -12.45 -1.54
C GLN A 83 31.45 -11.02 -1.18
N ARG A 84 32.30 -10.41 -2.01
CA ARG A 84 32.77 -9.05 -1.77
C ARG A 84 31.78 -8.01 -2.29
N ILE A 85 31.47 -7.02 -1.46
CA ILE A 85 30.84 -5.77 -1.89
C ILE A 85 31.85 -5.01 -2.76
N ILE A 86 31.46 -4.72 -3.99
CA ILE A 86 32.25 -3.99 -4.99
C ILE A 86 32.14 -2.48 -4.73
N SER A 87 30.94 -2.00 -4.45
CA SER A 87 30.65 -0.60 -4.14
C SER A 87 29.44 -0.48 -3.23
N SER A 88 29.35 0.64 -2.51
CA SER A 88 28.18 1.03 -1.73
C SER A 88 27.86 2.49 -2.03
N GLU A 89 26.65 2.79 -2.45
CA GLU A 89 26.22 4.14 -2.85
C GLU A 89 24.81 4.48 -2.34
N GLN A 90 24.49 5.78 -2.30
CA GLN A 90 23.12 6.23 -2.05
C GLN A 90 22.37 6.39 -3.37
N ARG A 91 21.13 5.90 -3.42
CA ARG A 91 20.27 6.03 -4.59
C ARG A 91 18.86 6.42 -4.17
N THR A 92 18.31 7.44 -4.81
CA THR A 92 16.91 7.86 -4.60
C THR A 92 16.04 7.25 -5.69
N LEU A 93 15.01 6.49 -5.31
CA LEU A 93 14.03 5.89 -6.23
C LEU A 93 12.62 6.20 -5.70
N ASN A 94 11.76 6.76 -6.55
CA ASN A 94 10.37 7.12 -6.18
C ASN A 94 10.24 7.98 -4.91
N GLY A 95 11.21 8.87 -4.67
CA GLY A 95 11.24 9.71 -3.47
C GLY A 95 11.80 9.03 -2.21
N GLU A 96 12.09 7.73 -2.28
CA GLU A 96 12.73 6.97 -1.19
C GLU A 96 14.24 6.88 -1.38
N ASN A 97 14.99 7.01 -0.27
CA ASN A 97 16.45 6.92 -0.28
C ASN A 97 16.91 5.53 0.14
N PHE A 98 17.77 4.93 -0.68
CA PHE A 98 18.33 3.62 -0.44
C PHE A 98 19.86 3.67 -0.36
N THR A 99 20.42 2.93 0.59
CA THR A 99 21.81 2.48 0.48
C THR A 99 21.84 1.25 -0.41
N VAL A 100 22.69 1.23 -1.44
CA VAL A 100 22.78 0.12 -2.40
C VAL A 100 24.16 -0.51 -2.30
N ASP A 101 24.23 -1.75 -1.82
CA ASP A 101 25.46 -2.55 -1.87
C ASP A 101 25.47 -3.39 -3.16
N THR A 102 26.45 -3.14 -4.02
CA THR A 102 26.66 -3.88 -5.27
C THR A 102 27.62 -5.03 -5.04
N TYR A 103 27.16 -6.24 -5.36
CA TYR A 103 27.95 -7.46 -5.43
C TYR A 103 28.22 -7.81 -6.90
N TYR A 104 28.99 -8.87 -7.14
CA TYR A 104 29.32 -9.28 -8.50
C TYR A 104 28.08 -9.58 -9.37
N ASP A 105 27.05 -10.20 -8.81
CA ASP A 105 25.89 -10.75 -9.51
C ASP A 105 24.54 -10.16 -9.07
N LYS A 106 24.53 -9.25 -8.09
CA LYS A 106 23.32 -8.64 -7.54
C LYS A 106 23.58 -7.28 -6.89
N ASP A 107 22.52 -6.49 -6.80
CA ASP A 107 22.45 -5.29 -5.98
C ASP A 107 21.47 -5.51 -4.82
N LEU A 108 21.83 -5.04 -3.63
CA LEU A 108 21.01 -5.09 -2.42
C LEU A 108 20.65 -3.68 -1.98
N TYR A 109 19.36 -3.38 -1.90
CA TYR A 109 18.81 -2.06 -1.57
C TYR A 109 18.34 -2.05 -0.13
N TYR A 110 18.83 -1.12 0.68
CA TYR A 110 18.49 -0.98 2.10
C TYR A 110 17.79 0.34 2.37
N TYR A 111 16.72 0.29 3.17
CA TYR A 111 16.09 1.49 3.72
C TYR A 111 17.06 2.25 4.66
N PRO A 112 16.77 3.52 5.00
CA PRO A 112 17.59 4.30 5.94
C PRO A 112 17.76 3.66 7.32
N ASN A 113 16.82 2.79 7.72
CA ASN A 113 16.89 2.01 8.97
C ASN A 113 17.82 0.78 8.88
N GLY A 114 18.52 0.57 7.75
CA GLY A 114 19.48 -0.52 7.53
C GLY A 114 18.87 -1.88 7.22
N LYS A 115 17.55 -1.94 6.97
CA LYS A 115 16.83 -3.17 6.61
C LYS A 115 16.77 -3.35 5.09
N LEU A 116 16.97 -4.57 4.61
CA LEU A 116 16.88 -4.88 3.18
C LEU A 116 15.46 -4.64 2.68
N ALA A 117 15.34 -3.73 1.72
CA ALA A 117 14.10 -3.35 1.05
C ALA A 117 13.83 -4.22 -0.18
N ALA A 118 14.86 -4.41 -1.02
CA ALA A 118 14.76 -5.15 -2.27
C ALA A 118 16.13 -5.67 -2.73
N TRP A 119 16.13 -6.57 -3.70
CA TRP A 119 17.34 -6.98 -4.42
C TRP A 119 17.10 -7.06 -5.93
N VAL A 120 18.17 -6.94 -6.70
CA VAL A 120 18.16 -7.12 -8.16
C VAL A 120 19.29 -8.07 -8.54
N VAL A 121 18.98 -9.17 -9.23
CA VAL A 121 20.01 -10.04 -9.83
C VAL A 121 20.52 -9.37 -11.11
N THR A 122 21.75 -8.87 -11.08
CA THR A 122 22.36 -8.11 -12.19
C THR A 122 23.09 -9.01 -13.19
N LYS A 123 23.52 -10.21 -12.78
CA LYS A 123 24.16 -11.21 -13.67
C LYS A 123 23.53 -12.59 -13.48
N PRO A 124 22.34 -12.84 -14.05
CA PRO A 124 21.70 -14.15 -13.94
C PRO A 124 22.50 -15.23 -14.68
N TYR A 125 22.62 -16.41 -14.07
CA TYR A 125 23.29 -17.57 -14.67
C TYR A 125 22.57 -18.13 -15.89
N LEU A 126 21.26 -17.85 -16.02
CA LEU A 126 20.47 -18.15 -17.21
C LEU A 126 19.50 -17.00 -17.49
N LYS A 127 19.51 -16.48 -18.72
CA LYS A 127 18.57 -15.42 -19.14
C LYS A 127 17.19 -16.00 -19.42
N GLY A 128 16.15 -15.34 -18.94
CA GLY A 128 14.75 -15.70 -19.14
C GLY A 128 13.96 -15.59 -17.84
N ASP A 129 12.66 -15.88 -17.91
CA ASP A 129 11.80 -15.95 -16.72
C ASP A 129 11.85 -17.38 -16.16
N LEU A 130 12.82 -17.62 -15.27
CA LEU A 130 13.08 -18.94 -14.71
C LEU A 130 11.96 -19.44 -13.79
N LEU A 131 11.27 -18.52 -13.11
CA LEU A 131 10.11 -18.87 -12.28
C LEU A 131 8.96 -19.35 -13.15
N LYS A 132 8.70 -18.67 -14.28
CA LYS A 132 7.68 -19.10 -15.25
C LYS A 132 8.02 -20.45 -15.86
N GLU A 133 9.27 -20.65 -16.27
CA GLU A 133 9.72 -21.95 -16.80
C GLU A 133 9.54 -23.08 -15.76
N GLY A 134 9.81 -22.79 -14.48
CA GLY A 134 9.55 -23.72 -13.38
C GLY A 134 8.06 -24.00 -13.19
N LEU A 135 7.22 -22.96 -13.19
CA LEU A 135 5.78 -23.08 -13.08
C LEU A 135 5.17 -23.90 -14.22
N ASP A 136 5.54 -23.59 -15.47
CA ASP A 136 5.09 -24.33 -16.66
C ASP A 136 5.45 -25.81 -16.57
N ALA A 137 6.64 -26.13 -16.03
CA ALA A 137 7.04 -27.50 -15.73
C ALA A 137 6.15 -28.14 -14.66
N LEU A 138 5.84 -27.49 -13.54
CA LEU A 138 4.93 -28.05 -12.53
C LEU A 138 3.51 -28.25 -13.04
N VAL A 139 2.99 -27.33 -13.86
CA VAL A 139 1.66 -27.47 -14.50
C VAL A 139 1.65 -28.68 -15.43
N LYS A 140 2.73 -28.92 -16.19
CA LYS A 140 2.86 -30.14 -17.00
C LYS A 140 2.96 -31.40 -16.14
N ALA A 141 3.73 -31.35 -15.05
CA ALA A 141 3.83 -32.46 -14.12
C ALA A 141 2.45 -32.84 -13.56
N ASP A 142 1.66 -31.84 -13.18
CA ASP A 142 0.30 -32.00 -12.70
C ASP A 142 -0.62 -32.70 -13.70
N GLY A 143 -0.52 -32.36 -14.99
CA GLY A 143 -1.29 -33.00 -16.06
C GLY A 143 -1.04 -34.50 -16.22
N PHE A 144 0.11 -35.01 -15.75
CA PHE A 144 0.46 -36.44 -15.78
C PHE A 144 0.37 -37.11 -14.41
N ALA A 145 0.23 -36.33 -13.33
CA ALA A 145 0.26 -36.84 -11.96
C ALA A 145 -1.03 -37.60 -11.62
N LYS A 146 -0.88 -38.81 -11.07
CA LYS A 146 -2.00 -39.64 -10.59
C LYS A 146 -2.27 -39.43 -9.10
N GLY A 147 -2.56 -38.21 -8.63
CA GLY A 147 -2.92 -37.91 -7.21
C GLY A 147 -1.83 -38.17 -6.14
N THR A 148 -1.02 -39.20 -6.28
CA THR A 148 0.07 -39.60 -5.37
C THR A 148 1.22 -38.61 -5.32
N LYS A 149 1.25 -37.63 -6.23
CA LYS A 149 2.26 -36.57 -6.31
C LYS A 149 1.73 -35.21 -5.90
N ASP A 150 0.46 -35.12 -5.46
CA ASP A 150 -0.18 -33.85 -5.17
C ASP A 150 0.51 -33.11 -4.02
N LYS A 151 1.01 -33.82 -3.01
CA LYS A 151 1.80 -33.21 -1.94
C LYS A 151 3.13 -32.64 -2.44
N ASP A 152 3.88 -33.41 -3.23
CA ASP A 152 5.16 -32.96 -3.81
C ASP A 152 4.96 -31.70 -4.68
N LEU A 153 3.87 -31.67 -5.47
CA LEU A 153 3.51 -30.53 -6.31
C LEU A 153 3.02 -29.34 -5.49
N LEU A 154 2.23 -29.58 -4.43
CA LEU A 154 1.73 -28.56 -3.51
C LEU A 154 2.88 -27.79 -2.88
N ASP A 155 3.87 -28.48 -2.33
CA ASP A 155 5.03 -27.86 -1.67
C ASP A 155 5.81 -26.97 -2.66
N ARG A 156 5.98 -27.43 -3.90
CA ARG A 156 6.72 -26.70 -4.95
C ARG A 156 5.95 -25.51 -5.52
N LEU A 157 4.66 -25.68 -5.76
CA LEU A 157 3.78 -24.58 -6.19
C LEU A 157 3.72 -23.52 -5.10
N THR A 158 3.57 -23.90 -3.83
CA THR A 158 3.57 -22.96 -2.70
C THR A 158 4.89 -22.21 -2.61
N ALA A 159 6.02 -22.90 -2.79
CA ALA A 159 7.33 -22.26 -2.80
C ALA A 159 7.54 -21.32 -4.01
N LEU A 160 7.00 -21.64 -5.19
CA LEU A 160 7.00 -20.74 -6.35
C LEU A 160 6.12 -19.51 -6.11
N LYS A 161 4.93 -19.68 -5.52
CA LYS A 161 4.07 -18.55 -5.13
C LYS A 161 4.84 -17.56 -4.25
N THR A 162 5.56 -18.04 -3.23
CA THR A 162 6.37 -17.18 -2.36
C THR A 162 7.46 -16.43 -3.15
N ARG A 163 8.12 -17.08 -4.11
CA ARG A 163 9.13 -16.41 -4.97
C ARG A 163 8.51 -15.33 -5.85
N TYR A 164 7.35 -15.60 -6.45
CA TYR A 164 6.61 -14.60 -7.21
C TYR A 164 6.20 -13.40 -6.33
N VAL A 165 5.74 -13.63 -5.10
CA VAL A 165 5.44 -12.53 -4.16
C VAL A 165 6.70 -11.72 -3.85
N ASN A 166 7.84 -12.37 -3.59
CA ASN A 166 9.09 -11.67 -3.33
C ASN A 166 9.57 -10.84 -4.53
N GLU A 167 9.51 -11.40 -5.75
CA GLU A 167 9.81 -10.64 -6.98
C GLU A 167 8.84 -9.48 -7.17
N ALA A 168 7.55 -9.69 -6.91
CA ALA A 168 6.57 -8.63 -7.01
C ALA A 168 6.86 -7.49 -6.03
N MET A 169 7.21 -7.81 -4.78
CA MET A 169 7.59 -6.82 -3.76
C MET A 169 8.91 -6.10 -4.10
N ASN A 170 9.90 -6.79 -4.66
CA ASN A 170 11.13 -6.17 -5.16
C ASN A 170 10.81 -5.16 -6.27
N ASN A 171 10.03 -5.58 -7.27
CA ASN A 171 9.64 -4.71 -8.38
C ASN A 171 8.79 -3.53 -7.92
N TYR A 172 7.87 -3.74 -6.97
CA TYR A 172 7.07 -2.67 -6.36
C TYR A 172 7.95 -1.63 -5.66
N THR A 173 8.87 -2.09 -4.80
CA THR A 173 9.80 -1.24 -4.05
C THR A 173 10.68 -0.40 -4.98
N LEU A 174 11.08 -0.98 -6.11
CA LEU A 174 11.91 -0.31 -7.12
C LEU A 174 11.11 0.51 -8.14
N GLY A 175 9.77 0.54 -8.05
CA GLY A 175 8.88 1.30 -8.94
C GLY A 175 8.54 0.64 -10.27
N ASP A 176 8.97 -0.60 -10.51
CA ASP A 176 8.57 -1.36 -11.70
C ASP A 176 7.18 -2.00 -11.47
N PHE A 177 6.15 -1.15 -11.38
CA PHE A 177 4.78 -1.58 -11.09
C PHE A 177 4.22 -2.55 -12.14
N LYS A 178 4.73 -2.47 -13.38
CA LYS A 178 4.34 -3.40 -14.44
C LYS A 178 4.84 -4.82 -14.11
N LYS A 179 6.13 -5.00 -13.83
CA LYS A 179 6.65 -6.31 -13.42
C LYS A 179 6.10 -6.76 -12.07
N ALA A 180 5.84 -5.83 -11.15
CA ALA A 180 5.19 -6.16 -9.88
C ALA A 180 3.82 -6.79 -10.13
N THR A 181 3.02 -6.20 -11.02
CA THR A 181 1.72 -6.74 -11.43
C THR A 181 1.84 -8.11 -12.05
N GLU A 182 2.76 -8.32 -12.99
CA GLU A 182 2.96 -9.62 -13.66
C GLU A 182 3.36 -10.74 -12.66
N ASN A 183 4.20 -10.42 -11.68
CA ASN A 183 4.62 -11.37 -10.64
C ASN A 183 3.51 -11.64 -9.62
N PHE A 184 2.78 -10.62 -9.15
CA PHE A 184 1.63 -10.84 -8.28
C PHE A 184 0.53 -11.64 -8.98
N GLU A 185 0.25 -11.36 -10.25
CA GLU A 185 -0.69 -12.14 -11.08
C GLU A 185 -0.26 -13.61 -11.17
N SER A 186 1.03 -13.88 -11.35
CA SER A 186 1.56 -15.24 -11.32
C SER A 186 1.35 -15.92 -9.96
N ALA A 187 1.56 -15.20 -8.86
CA ALA A 187 1.26 -15.70 -7.52
C ALA A 187 -0.25 -15.97 -7.30
N VAL A 188 -1.15 -15.12 -7.82
CA VAL A 188 -2.59 -15.38 -7.81
C VAL A 188 -2.92 -16.65 -8.57
N ASN A 189 -2.40 -16.81 -9.78
CA ASN A 189 -2.63 -18.00 -10.61
C ASN A 189 -2.17 -19.28 -9.91
N VAL A 190 -1.02 -19.26 -9.23
CA VAL A 190 -0.56 -20.38 -8.42
C VAL A 190 -1.50 -20.64 -7.24
N SER A 191 -1.94 -19.59 -6.52
CA SER A 191 -2.86 -19.72 -5.39
C SER A 191 -4.22 -20.34 -5.78
N MET A 192 -4.65 -20.06 -7.01
CA MET A 192 -5.90 -20.54 -7.62
C MET A 192 -5.75 -21.91 -8.31
N HIS A 193 -4.53 -22.42 -8.46
CA HIS A 193 -4.28 -23.72 -9.08
C HIS A 193 -4.95 -24.84 -8.29
N ARG A 194 -5.54 -25.85 -8.95
CA ARG A 194 -6.36 -26.90 -8.32
C ARG A 194 -5.68 -27.65 -7.17
N ILE A 195 -4.35 -27.80 -7.21
CA ILE A 195 -3.57 -28.45 -6.16
C ILE A 195 -3.44 -27.53 -4.93
N VAL A 196 -3.17 -26.25 -5.15
CA VAL A 196 -2.97 -25.27 -4.07
C VAL A 196 -4.31 -24.89 -3.46
N ASN A 197 -5.27 -24.52 -4.32
CA ASN A 197 -6.66 -24.20 -3.99
C ASN A 197 -6.79 -23.35 -2.72
N ALA A 198 -5.94 -22.33 -2.60
CA ALA A 198 -5.88 -21.42 -1.47
C ALA A 198 -5.82 -19.98 -2.01
N PRO A 199 -6.96 -19.45 -2.50
CA PRO A 199 -7.05 -18.09 -3.05
C PRO A 199 -6.47 -17.07 -2.08
N ASP A 200 -5.50 -16.29 -2.54
CA ASP A 200 -4.82 -15.30 -1.72
C ASP A 200 -5.39 -13.90 -1.98
N THR A 201 -6.34 -13.49 -1.14
CA THR A 201 -7.07 -12.23 -1.29
C THR A 201 -6.19 -11.00 -1.18
N VAL A 202 -5.15 -11.06 -0.34
CA VAL A 202 -4.17 -9.99 -0.14
C VAL A 202 -3.32 -9.84 -1.38
N VAL A 203 -2.84 -10.94 -1.96
CA VAL A 203 -2.10 -10.91 -3.23
C VAL A 203 -2.99 -10.45 -4.39
N MET A 204 -4.27 -10.83 -4.43
CA MET A 204 -5.22 -10.28 -5.42
C MET A 204 -5.35 -8.76 -5.29
N TYR A 205 -5.50 -8.26 -4.06
CA TYR A 205 -5.57 -6.82 -3.79
C TYR A 205 -4.29 -6.09 -4.24
N TYR A 206 -3.11 -6.62 -3.91
CA TYR A 206 -1.84 -6.04 -4.36
C TYR A 206 -1.66 -6.11 -5.88
N THR A 207 -2.09 -7.18 -6.53
CA THR A 207 -2.09 -7.28 -8.01
C THR A 207 -2.90 -6.13 -8.62
N ALA A 208 -4.07 -5.85 -8.03
CA ALA A 208 -4.94 -4.78 -8.49
C ALA A 208 -4.35 -3.39 -8.25
N LEU A 209 -3.75 -3.15 -7.08
CA LEU A 209 -3.06 -1.90 -6.77
C LEU A 209 -1.92 -1.63 -7.74
N THR A 210 -1.02 -2.59 -7.94
CA THR A 210 0.10 -2.41 -8.85
C THR A 210 -0.35 -2.26 -10.30
N ALA A 211 -1.46 -2.91 -10.69
CA ALA A 211 -2.05 -2.74 -12.02
C ALA A 211 -2.59 -1.32 -12.23
N ASN A 212 -3.21 -0.71 -11.21
CA ASN A 212 -3.59 0.71 -11.25
C ASN A 212 -2.36 1.60 -11.41
N MET A 213 -1.32 1.37 -10.60
CA MET A 213 -0.07 2.15 -10.64
C MET A 213 0.69 1.98 -11.96
N SER A 214 0.57 0.82 -12.61
CA SER A 214 1.16 0.55 -13.93
C SER A 214 0.28 1.02 -15.10
N GLY A 215 -0.83 1.73 -14.85
CA GLY A 215 -1.73 2.23 -15.89
C GLY A 215 -2.51 1.13 -16.62
N SER A 216 -2.82 0.02 -15.95
CA SER A 216 -3.56 -1.13 -16.48
C SER A 216 -4.92 -1.32 -15.78
N PRO A 217 -5.87 -0.39 -15.96
CA PRO A 217 -7.09 -0.34 -15.14
C PRO A 217 -8.03 -1.53 -15.33
N ASP A 218 -8.07 -2.16 -16.52
CA ASP A 218 -8.87 -3.37 -16.74
C ASP A 218 -8.41 -4.55 -15.86
N LYS A 219 -7.08 -4.70 -15.71
CA LYS A 219 -6.51 -5.70 -14.79
C LYS A 219 -6.82 -5.34 -13.34
N ALA A 220 -6.67 -4.06 -12.97
CA ALA A 220 -7.00 -3.61 -11.63
C ALA A 220 -8.44 -3.91 -11.25
N ILE A 221 -9.40 -3.57 -12.12
CA ILE A 221 -10.82 -3.90 -11.95
C ILE A 221 -11.00 -5.41 -11.71
N THR A 222 -10.40 -6.24 -12.57
CA THR A 222 -10.51 -7.70 -12.50
C THR A 222 -10.06 -8.22 -11.13
N TYR A 223 -8.87 -7.83 -10.67
CA TYR A 223 -8.31 -8.35 -9.43
C TYR A 223 -8.97 -7.76 -8.17
N PHE A 224 -9.44 -6.51 -8.20
CA PHE A 224 -10.27 -5.97 -7.11
C PHE A 224 -11.60 -6.70 -6.99
N GLN A 225 -12.28 -6.98 -8.12
CA GLN A 225 -13.50 -7.77 -8.13
C GLN A 225 -13.27 -9.20 -7.61
N MET A 226 -12.14 -9.82 -7.96
CA MET A 226 -11.76 -11.12 -7.40
C MET A 226 -11.55 -11.04 -5.88
N SER A 227 -10.84 -10.02 -5.39
CA SER A 227 -10.61 -9.84 -3.96
C SER A 227 -11.93 -9.66 -3.19
N LEU A 228 -12.86 -8.85 -3.71
CA LEU A 228 -14.22 -8.70 -3.17
C LEU A 228 -15.02 -10.01 -3.20
N LYS A 229 -14.94 -10.78 -4.29
CA LYS A 229 -15.61 -12.08 -4.42
C LYS A 229 -15.17 -13.06 -3.32
N TYR A 230 -13.93 -12.94 -2.85
CA TYR A 230 -13.39 -13.71 -1.74
C TYR A 230 -13.46 -12.96 -0.38
N ASN A 231 -14.35 -11.97 -0.26
CA ASN A 231 -14.68 -11.23 0.96
C ASN A 231 -13.53 -10.41 1.55
N TYR A 232 -12.61 -9.90 0.72
CA TYR A 232 -11.59 -8.95 1.14
C TYR A 232 -11.81 -7.59 0.48
N ASP A 233 -11.86 -6.53 1.29
CA ASP A 233 -12.17 -5.16 0.86
C ASP A 233 -11.22 -4.10 1.46
N ALA A 234 -10.14 -4.54 2.13
CA ALA A 234 -9.13 -3.67 2.73
C ALA A 234 -9.73 -2.55 3.61
N ASN A 235 -10.74 -2.85 4.44
CA ASN A 235 -11.39 -1.88 5.32
C ASN A 235 -12.02 -0.69 4.57
N GLY A 236 -12.46 -0.89 3.34
CA GLY A 236 -13.12 0.12 2.52
C GLY A 236 -12.26 0.68 1.40
N ASP A 237 -10.92 0.66 1.54
CA ASP A 237 -10.01 1.28 0.58
C ASP A 237 -10.09 0.64 -0.81
N LEU A 238 -10.48 -0.63 -0.88
CA LEU A 238 -10.70 -1.32 -2.15
C LEU A 238 -11.78 -0.62 -2.98
N TYR A 239 -12.89 -0.17 -2.37
CA TYR A 239 -14.02 0.41 -3.11
C TYR A 239 -13.62 1.69 -3.85
N SER A 240 -12.84 2.58 -3.21
CA SER A 240 -12.32 3.78 -3.88
C SER A 240 -11.32 3.45 -4.98
N ASN A 241 -10.44 2.47 -4.76
CA ASN A 241 -9.47 2.05 -5.78
C ASN A 241 -10.12 1.37 -7.00
N LEU A 242 -11.16 0.57 -6.77
CA LEU A 242 -11.97 -0.06 -7.83
C LEU A 242 -12.79 0.99 -8.59
N ALA A 243 -13.36 1.98 -7.88
CA ALA A 243 -14.06 3.09 -8.50
C ALA A 243 -13.15 3.91 -9.42
N GLU A 244 -11.88 4.13 -9.04
CA GLU A 244 -10.89 4.78 -9.91
C GLU A 244 -10.60 3.95 -11.17
N GLY A 245 -10.51 2.62 -11.03
CA GLY A 245 -10.44 1.70 -12.18
C GLY A 245 -11.64 1.85 -13.12
N TYR A 246 -12.86 1.86 -12.58
CA TYR A 246 -14.06 2.11 -13.38
C TYR A 246 -14.08 3.49 -14.02
N LYS A 247 -13.66 4.54 -13.29
CA LYS A 247 -13.60 5.91 -13.81
C LYS A 247 -12.62 6.03 -14.98
N SER A 248 -11.41 5.50 -14.83
CA SER A 248 -10.39 5.52 -15.88
C SER A 248 -10.79 4.71 -17.13
N THR A 249 -11.65 3.70 -16.98
CA THR A 249 -12.27 2.95 -18.08
C THR A 249 -13.62 3.52 -18.55
N LYS A 250 -13.99 4.72 -18.10
CA LYS A 250 -15.24 5.44 -18.43
C LYS A 250 -16.53 4.73 -18.01
N GLN A 251 -16.45 3.76 -17.09
CA GLN A 251 -17.58 3.04 -16.50
C GLN A 251 -18.14 3.80 -15.28
N ILE A 252 -18.57 5.05 -15.47
CA ILE A 252 -18.96 5.98 -14.40
C ILE A 252 -20.07 5.43 -13.50
N ASP A 253 -21.09 4.79 -14.07
CA ASP A 253 -22.21 4.25 -13.28
C ASP A 253 -21.74 3.15 -12.31
N LYS A 254 -20.81 2.30 -12.75
CA LYS A 254 -20.21 1.27 -11.88
C LYS A 254 -19.32 1.89 -10.80
N ALA A 255 -18.62 2.98 -11.11
CA ALA A 255 -17.85 3.72 -10.11
C ALA A 255 -18.76 4.29 -9.02
N LYS A 256 -19.92 4.86 -9.38
CA LYS A 256 -20.92 5.34 -8.41
C LYS A 256 -21.52 4.20 -7.60
N GLU A 257 -21.88 3.11 -8.26
CA GLU A 257 -22.44 1.91 -7.61
C GLU A 257 -21.48 1.35 -6.57
N ILE A 258 -20.21 1.12 -6.94
CA ILE A 258 -19.23 0.50 -6.04
C ILE A 258 -18.87 1.42 -4.86
N LEU A 259 -18.78 2.73 -5.07
CA LEU A 259 -18.60 3.70 -3.99
C LEU A 259 -19.83 3.75 -3.07
N GLY A 260 -21.04 3.64 -3.62
CA GLY A 260 -22.27 3.57 -2.83
C GLY A 260 -22.33 2.32 -1.96
N ILE A 261 -21.91 1.16 -2.49
CA ILE A 261 -21.75 -0.09 -1.72
C ILE A 261 -20.69 0.11 -0.62
N GLY A 262 -19.53 0.66 -0.97
CA GLY A 262 -18.44 0.94 -0.04
C GLY A 262 -18.87 1.87 1.08
N PHE A 263 -19.59 2.96 0.75
CA PHE A 263 -20.07 3.95 1.72
C PHE A 263 -21.07 3.34 2.69
N LYS A 264 -22.01 2.51 2.22
CA LYS A 264 -22.95 1.81 3.10
C LYS A 264 -22.24 0.91 4.12
N LYS A 265 -21.12 0.29 3.74
CA LYS A 265 -20.35 -0.60 4.62
C LYS A 265 -19.33 0.14 5.50
N TYR A 266 -18.75 1.22 4.98
CA TYR A 266 -17.69 2.02 5.59
C TYR A 266 -18.01 3.52 5.49
N PRO A 267 -19.03 4.02 6.20
CA PRO A 267 -19.53 5.38 6.04
C PRO A 267 -18.53 6.48 6.42
N THR A 268 -17.48 6.14 7.17
CA THR A 268 -16.42 7.08 7.61
C THR A 268 -15.13 6.97 6.81
N ASN A 269 -15.02 6.01 5.88
CA ASN A 269 -13.81 5.86 5.10
C ASN A 269 -13.65 7.11 4.20
N GLN A 270 -12.61 7.89 4.47
CA GLN A 270 -12.36 9.17 3.80
C GLN A 270 -12.10 8.99 2.31
N SER A 271 -11.39 7.93 1.92
CA SER A 271 -11.13 7.62 0.52
C SER A 271 -12.44 7.42 -0.25
N ILE A 272 -13.39 6.67 0.31
CA ILE A 272 -14.73 6.47 -0.28
C ILE A 272 -15.49 7.79 -0.37
N LEU A 273 -15.58 8.56 0.72
CA LEU A 273 -16.29 9.84 0.75
C LEU A 273 -15.75 10.84 -0.27
N VAL A 274 -14.42 11.02 -0.28
CA VAL A 274 -13.74 11.93 -1.22
C VAL A 274 -13.93 11.47 -2.66
N SER A 275 -13.75 10.18 -2.95
CA SER A 275 -13.98 9.63 -4.28
C SER A 275 -15.44 9.82 -4.73
N LEU A 276 -16.41 9.65 -3.83
CA LEU A 276 -17.83 9.81 -4.14
C LEU A 276 -18.16 11.29 -4.44
N ILE A 277 -17.72 12.24 -3.61
CA ILE A 277 -17.95 13.67 -3.85
C ILE A 277 -17.29 14.10 -5.17
N ASN A 278 -16.01 13.78 -5.35
CA ASN A 278 -15.27 14.15 -6.56
C ASN A 278 -15.93 13.56 -7.82
N LEU A 279 -16.38 12.30 -7.77
CA LEU A 279 -17.05 11.68 -8.91
C LEU A 279 -18.36 12.37 -9.28
N TYR A 280 -19.14 12.82 -8.30
CA TYR A 280 -20.39 13.56 -8.58
C TYR A 280 -20.08 14.95 -9.16
N LEU A 281 -19.10 15.66 -8.60
CA LEU A 281 -18.65 16.96 -9.14
C LEU A 281 -18.10 16.84 -10.56
N GLU A 282 -17.21 15.87 -10.82
CA GLU A 282 -16.60 15.62 -12.14
C GLU A 282 -17.63 15.24 -13.20
N THR A 283 -18.73 14.60 -12.79
CA THR A 283 -19.80 14.17 -13.71
C THR A 283 -20.92 15.20 -13.86
N ASN A 284 -20.75 16.41 -13.32
CA ASN A 284 -21.76 17.47 -13.26
C ASN A 284 -23.10 17.00 -12.66
N ASP A 285 -23.04 15.99 -11.80
CA ASP A 285 -24.19 15.56 -11.02
C ASP A 285 -24.36 16.49 -9.81
N ASP A 286 -25.58 16.56 -9.27
CA ASP A 286 -25.82 17.29 -8.04
C ASP A 286 -25.04 16.62 -6.88
N PRO A 287 -24.01 17.28 -6.29
CA PRO A 287 -23.28 16.70 -5.19
C PRO A 287 -24.13 16.53 -3.93
N ASN A 288 -25.31 17.17 -3.84
CA ASN A 288 -26.28 16.93 -2.78
C ASN A 288 -26.83 15.50 -2.79
N LYS A 289 -26.70 14.74 -3.89
CA LYS A 289 -27.04 13.31 -3.91
C LYS A 289 -26.20 12.50 -2.91
N VAL A 290 -24.98 12.93 -2.59
CA VAL A 290 -24.19 12.32 -1.51
C VAL A 290 -24.85 12.54 -0.15
N LEU A 291 -25.43 13.72 0.08
CA LEU A 291 -26.21 14.00 1.29
C LEU A 291 -27.48 13.17 1.35
N GLU A 292 -28.12 12.84 0.23
CA GLU A 292 -29.26 11.91 0.20
C GLU A 292 -28.85 10.50 0.66
N LEU A 293 -27.69 10.01 0.19
CA LEU A 293 -27.14 8.72 0.64
C LEU A 293 -26.85 8.73 2.14
N ILE A 294 -26.27 9.83 2.65
CA ILE A 294 -26.02 10.00 4.09
C ILE A 294 -27.33 10.05 4.87
N LYS A 295 -28.35 10.78 4.40
CA LYS A 295 -29.67 10.83 5.06
C LYS A 295 -30.34 9.45 5.12
N GLN A 296 -30.23 8.64 4.06
CA GLN A 296 -30.72 7.27 4.07
C GLN A 296 -29.98 6.41 5.10
N ALA A 297 -28.65 6.54 5.19
CA ALA A 297 -27.86 5.85 6.20
C ALA A 297 -28.24 6.30 7.62
N GLN A 298 -28.41 7.60 7.85
CA GLN A 298 -28.82 8.17 9.14
C GLN A 298 -30.22 7.70 9.56
N ALA A 299 -31.14 7.52 8.62
CA ALA A 299 -32.46 6.97 8.90
C ALA A 299 -32.41 5.50 9.38
N ASN A 300 -31.44 4.72 8.88
CA ASN A 300 -31.23 3.34 9.29
C ASN A 300 -30.43 3.22 10.60
N GLU A 301 -29.50 4.15 10.83
CA GLU A 301 -28.59 4.18 11.99
C GLU A 301 -28.62 5.54 12.69
N PRO A 302 -29.75 5.93 13.32
CA PRO A 302 -29.92 7.28 13.87
C PRO A 302 -29.00 7.62 15.05
N LEU A 303 -28.39 6.61 15.67
CA LEU A 303 -27.43 6.77 16.77
C LEU A 303 -25.97 6.67 16.32
N ASN A 304 -25.72 6.57 15.01
CA ASN A 304 -24.35 6.51 14.50
C ASN A 304 -23.81 7.94 14.28
N ALA A 305 -23.08 8.44 15.28
CA ALA A 305 -22.42 9.75 15.24
C ALA A 305 -21.49 9.95 14.04
N SER A 306 -20.97 8.85 13.49
CA SER A 306 -20.04 8.86 12.37
C SER A 306 -20.68 9.33 11.06
N LEU A 307 -22.01 9.14 10.90
CA LEU A 307 -22.77 9.59 9.74
C LEU A 307 -22.98 11.10 9.72
N TYR A 308 -23.18 11.72 10.89
CA TYR A 308 -23.22 13.18 11.01
C TYR A 308 -21.85 13.81 10.76
N TYR A 309 -20.78 13.13 11.18
CA TYR A 309 -19.41 13.54 10.81
C TYR A 309 -19.17 13.43 9.30
N ALA A 310 -19.59 12.35 8.66
CA ALA A 310 -19.52 12.21 7.21
C ALA A 310 -20.31 13.31 6.49
N GLU A 311 -21.51 13.65 6.96
CA GLU A 311 -22.30 14.78 6.42
C GLU A 311 -21.55 16.10 6.51
N GLY A 312 -20.92 16.37 7.65
CA GLY A 312 -20.12 17.58 7.84
C GLY A 312 -18.94 17.65 6.86
N ASN A 313 -18.26 16.53 6.60
CA ASN A 313 -17.17 16.48 5.61
C ASN A 313 -17.67 16.78 4.19
N VAL A 314 -18.87 16.31 3.83
CA VAL A 314 -19.50 16.65 2.55
C VAL A 314 -19.79 18.15 2.47
N TRP A 315 -20.41 18.75 3.49
CA TRP A 315 -20.67 20.19 3.53
C TRP A 315 -19.38 21.02 3.49
N LYS A 316 -18.33 20.59 4.20
CA LYS A 316 -17.00 21.22 4.15
C LYS A 316 -16.42 21.18 2.72
N LYS A 317 -16.55 20.04 2.03
CA LYS A 317 -16.07 19.90 0.64
C LYS A 317 -16.89 20.74 -0.36
N LEU A 318 -18.14 21.04 -0.03
CA LEU A 318 -19.03 21.95 -0.75
C LEU A 318 -18.90 23.41 -0.29
N ASP A 319 -17.83 23.75 0.43
CA ASP A 319 -17.51 25.10 0.91
C ASP A 319 -18.60 25.73 1.81
N ASN A 320 -19.42 24.90 2.46
CA ASN A 320 -20.43 25.33 3.42
C ASN A 320 -20.00 24.93 4.84
N MET A 321 -19.05 25.69 5.39
CA MET A 321 -18.46 25.39 6.69
C MET A 321 -19.46 25.54 7.84
N GLU A 322 -20.43 26.45 7.74
CA GLU A 322 -21.45 26.66 8.76
C GLU A 322 -22.30 25.39 8.95
N LYS A 323 -22.80 24.81 7.84
CA LYS A 323 -23.49 23.52 7.88
C LYS A 323 -22.59 22.38 8.31
N ALA A 324 -21.30 22.42 7.93
CA ALA A 324 -20.35 21.41 8.38
C ALA A 324 -20.23 21.40 9.90
N ILE A 325 -20.08 22.56 10.53
CA ILE A 325 -20.03 22.72 12.00
C ILE A 325 -21.32 22.23 12.65
N GLU A 326 -22.50 22.57 12.12
CA GLU A 326 -23.78 22.06 12.63
C GLU A 326 -23.84 20.51 12.61
N CYS A 327 -23.36 19.90 11.54
CA CYS A 327 -23.31 18.44 11.41
C CYS A 327 -22.31 17.82 12.40
N TYR A 328 -21.13 18.41 12.57
CA TYR A 328 -20.16 17.94 13.57
C TYR A 328 -20.70 18.11 15.00
N GLN A 329 -21.44 19.17 15.30
CA GLN A 329 -22.11 19.34 16.60
C GLN A 329 -23.17 18.25 16.84
N LYS A 330 -23.95 17.89 15.81
CA LYS A 330 -24.86 16.73 15.88
C LYS A 330 -24.11 15.41 16.10
N SER A 331 -22.95 15.22 15.47
CA SER A 331 -22.08 14.06 15.71
C SER A 331 -21.69 13.95 17.19
N VAL A 332 -21.18 15.04 17.78
CA VAL A 332 -20.80 15.10 19.21
C VAL A 332 -22.00 14.95 20.15
N THR A 333 -23.18 15.44 19.75
CA THR A 333 -24.42 15.27 20.54
C THR A 333 -24.91 13.82 20.51
N THR A 334 -24.75 13.14 19.37
CA THR A 334 -25.18 11.75 19.16
C THR A 334 -24.29 10.77 19.92
N ASP A 335 -22.97 10.95 19.83
CA ASP A 335 -21.99 10.22 20.66
C ASP A 335 -20.92 11.20 21.17
N PRO A 336 -21.00 11.59 22.45
CA PRO A 336 -20.01 12.47 23.06
C PRO A 336 -18.58 11.92 23.06
N ASN A 337 -18.38 10.60 22.91
CA ASN A 337 -17.08 9.94 22.91
C ASN A 337 -16.50 9.74 21.49
N TYR A 338 -17.25 10.11 20.45
CA TYR A 338 -16.77 10.02 19.07
C TYR A 338 -15.75 11.13 18.79
N VAL A 339 -14.46 10.80 18.99
CA VAL A 339 -13.31 11.72 18.95
C VAL A 339 -13.30 12.61 17.70
N PHE A 340 -13.59 12.02 16.53
CA PHE A 340 -13.56 12.75 15.25
C PHE A 340 -14.59 13.88 15.17
N GLY A 341 -15.72 13.79 15.87
CA GLY A 341 -16.69 14.87 15.92
C GLY A 341 -16.10 16.13 16.58
N SER A 342 -15.46 15.98 17.74
CA SER A 342 -14.82 17.11 18.44
C SER A 342 -13.58 17.64 17.70
N PHE A 343 -12.79 16.74 17.11
CA PHE A 343 -11.69 17.13 16.22
C PHE A 343 -12.18 18.00 15.06
N ALA A 344 -13.27 17.60 14.40
CA ALA A 344 -13.80 18.28 13.23
C ALA A 344 -14.32 19.68 13.54
N ILE A 345 -14.97 19.87 14.71
CA ILE A 345 -15.41 21.21 15.16
C ILE A 345 -14.18 22.10 15.39
N GLY A 346 -13.18 21.62 16.12
CA GLY A 346 -11.95 22.39 16.38
C GLY A 346 -11.24 22.78 15.08
N SER A 347 -11.08 21.82 14.17
CA SER A 347 -10.48 22.04 12.85
C SER A 347 -11.30 23.02 12.00
N ALA A 348 -12.64 22.94 12.00
CA ALA A 348 -13.48 23.85 11.24
C ALA A 348 -13.35 25.31 11.71
N TYR A 349 -13.32 25.53 13.02
CA TYR A 349 -13.07 26.88 13.57
C TYR A 349 -11.65 27.36 13.28
N TYR A 350 -10.66 26.48 13.40
CA TYR A 350 -9.28 26.81 13.06
C TYR A 350 -9.13 27.18 11.56
N ASP A 351 -9.77 26.42 10.66
CA ASP A 351 -9.76 26.68 9.22
C ASP A 351 -10.40 28.05 8.90
N LYS A 352 -11.52 28.41 9.54
CA LYS A 352 -12.14 29.74 9.43
C LYS A 352 -11.21 30.85 9.91
N ALA A 353 -10.47 30.62 10.99
CA ALA A 353 -9.48 31.58 11.47
C ALA A 353 -8.32 31.75 10.47
N VAL A 354 -7.83 30.67 9.86
CA VAL A 354 -6.78 30.72 8.84
C VAL A 354 -7.25 31.43 7.57
N GLU A 355 -8.48 31.16 7.11
CA GLU A 355 -9.09 31.84 5.97
C GLU A 355 -9.17 33.36 6.22
N LEU A 356 -9.66 33.76 7.40
CA LEU A 356 -9.70 35.17 7.79
C LEU A 356 -8.31 35.78 7.95
N GLN A 357 -7.32 35.02 8.45
CA GLN A 357 -5.94 35.49 8.58
C GLN A 357 -5.37 35.85 7.22
N SER A 358 -5.64 35.02 6.21
CA SER A 358 -5.24 35.27 4.82
C SER A 358 -5.90 36.53 4.28
N LYS A 359 -7.22 36.68 4.46
CA LYS A 359 -7.94 37.87 3.98
C LYS A 359 -7.49 39.15 4.70
N ALA A 360 -7.23 39.07 6.01
CA ALA A 360 -6.79 40.22 6.81
C ALA A 360 -5.38 40.68 6.42
N ALA A 361 -4.51 39.78 5.93
CA ALA A 361 -3.18 40.15 5.47
C ALA A 361 -3.19 41.09 4.26
N ASP A 362 -4.26 41.05 3.45
CA ASP A 362 -4.45 41.87 2.26
C ASP A 362 -5.33 43.11 2.52
N GLU A 363 -5.87 43.28 3.73
CA GLU A 363 -6.73 44.41 4.09
C GLU A 363 -5.89 45.61 4.50
N ILE A 364 -6.16 46.76 3.85
CA ILE A 364 -5.40 48.01 4.03
C ILE A 364 -6.12 49.01 4.93
N ASP A 365 -7.42 48.81 5.16
CA ASP A 365 -8.19 49.62 6.10
C ASP A 365 -7.99 49.10 7.53
N ASP A 366 -7.36 49.93 8.37
CA ASP A 366 -7.02 49.58 9.75
C ASP A 366 -8.23 49.10 10.56
N LYS A 367 -9.41 49.71 10.38
CA LYS A 367 -10.60 49.34 11.16
C LYS A 367 -11.14 47.98 10.74
N LYS A 368 -11.18 47.72 9.42
CA LYS A 368 -11.58 46.40 8.92
C LYS A 368 -10.57 45.33 9.32
N TYR A 369 -9.28 45.64 9.26
CA TYR A 369 -8.24 44.75 9.74
C TYR A 369 -8.47 44.38 11.21
N GLU A 370 -8.64 45.37 12.09
CA GLU A 370 -8.91 45.14 13.52
C GLU A 370 -10.18 44.30 13.76
N GLU A 371 -11.26 44.57 13.01
CA GLU A 371 -12.49 43.78 13.08
C GLU A 371 -12.28 42.33 12.66
N MET A 372 -11.55 42.10 11.56
CA MET A 372 -11.22 40.76 11.07
C MET A 372 -10.35 39.99 12.07
N ILE A 373 -9.37 40.64 12.69
CA ILE A 373 -8.54 40.04 13.74
C ILE A 373 -9.40 39.63 14.93
N LYS A 374 -10.35 40.47 15.35
CA LYS A 374 -11.26 40.14 16.45
C LYS A 374 -12.13 38.91 16.13
N ILE A 375 -12.66 38.81 14.91
CA ILE A 375 -13.47 37.64 14.48
C ILE A 375 -12.61 36.38 14.41
N LEU A 376 -11.42 36.49 13.82
CA LEU A 376 -10.43 35.42 13.75
C LEU A 376 -10.10 34.87 15.13
N GLU A 377 -9.83 35.74 16.10
CA GLU A 377 -9.51 35.34 17.45
C GLU A 377 -10.69 34.66 18.14
N GLY A 378 -11.91 35.12 17.89
CA GLY A 378 -13.13 34.44 18.32
C GLY A 378 -13.23 33.00 17.80
N TYR A 379 -12.86 32.76 16.54
CA TYR A 379 -12.80 31.39 16.00
C TYR A 379 -11.68 30.55 16.64
N LEU A 380 -10.49 31.12 16.86
CA LEU A 380 -9.42 30.39 17.55
C LEU A 380 -9.80 30.02 18.98
N GLU A 381 -10.45 30.92 19.72
CA GLU A 381 -10.98 30.62 21.06
C GLU A 381 -12.06 29.53 21.01
N ALA A 382 -12.98 29.59 20.05
CA ALA A 382 -14.01 28.56 19.84
C ALA A 382 -13.43 27.18 19.49
N ALA A 383 -12.23 27.11 18.92
CA ALA A 383 -11.54 25.86 18.60
C ALA A 383 -10.94 25.15 19.83
N ILE A 384 -10.69 25.87 20.94
CA ILE A 384 -9.98 25.33 22.12
C ILE A 384 -10.75 24.15 22.72
N VAL A 385 -11.98 24.38 23.20
CA VAL A 385 -12.75 23.35 23.92
C VAL A 385 -12.96 22.07 23.10
N PRO A 386 -13.35 22.12 21.80
CA PRO A 386 -13.42 20.92 20.97
C PRO A 386 -12.10 20.18 20.83
N PHE A 387 -10.98 20.89 20.67
CA PHE A 387 -9.67 20.27 20.61
C PHE A 387 -9.24 19.66 21.94
N GLU A 388 -9.45 20.34 23.07
CA GLU A 388 -9.15 19.78 24.39
C GLU A 388 -9.95 18.51 24.66
N LYS A 389 -11.25 18.54 24.34
CA LYS A 389 -12.10 17.35 24.43
C LYS A 389 -11.59 16.22 23.54
N CYS A 390 -11.21 16.52 22.30
CA CYS A 390 -10.61 15.54 21.38
C CYS A 390 -9.34 14.92 21.96
N TYR A 391 -8.42 15.74 22.49
CA TYR A 391 -7.17 15.29 23.10
C TYR A 391 -7.41 14.35 24.28
N GLU A 392 -8.33 14.73 25.18
CA GLU A 392 -8.67 13.96 26.38
C GLU A 392 -9.31 12.61 26.07
N MET A 393 -10.15 12.56 25.03
CA MET A 393 -10.86 11.33 24.64
C MET A 393 -10.03 10.41 23.75
N SER A 394 -9.06 10.95 23.01
CA SER A 394 -8.26 10.16 22.06
C SER A 394 -7.35 9.18 22.79
N LYS A 395 -7.33 7.94 22.31
CA LYS A 395 -6.33 6.92 22.67
C LYS A 395 -5.19 6.83 21.65
N ASP A 396 -5.37 7.49 20.52
CA ASP A 396 -4.42 7.51 19.41
C ASP A 396 -3.41 8.63 19.66
N LYS A 397 -2.12 8.26 19.74
CA LYS A 397 -1.03 9.19 20.02
C LYS A 397 -0.77 10.15 18.86
N GLU A 398 -1.04 9.74 17.63
CA GLU A 398 -0.87 10.62 16.46
C GLU A 398 -1.94 11.71 16.49
N ILE A 399 -3.20 11.35 16.75
CA ILE A 399 -4.29 12.33 16.93
C ILE A 399 -3.96 13.28 18.08
N GLN A 400 -3.47 12.75 19.21
CA GLN A 400 -3.08 13.58 20.35
C GLN A 400 -1.96 14.56 20.00
N ALA A 401 -0.94 14.13 19.25
CA ALA A 401 0.17 14.98 18.82
C ALA A 401 -0.32 16.12 17.90
N VAL A 402 -1.15 15.79 16.91
CA VAL A 402 -1.74 16.78 15.98
C VAL A 402 -2.58 17.80 16.74
N VAL A 403 -3.46 17.36 17.64
CA VAL A 403 -4.31 18.25 18.43
C VAL A 403 -3.50 19.11 19.40
N ALA A 404 -2.46 18.55 20.03
CA ALA A 404 -1.56 19.31 20.89
C ALA A 404 -0.83 20.42 20.13
N GLU A 405 -0.46 20.20 18.87
CA GLU A 405 0.13 21.25 18.04
C GLU A 405 -0.85 22.40 17.77
N TYR A 406 -2.11 22.10 17.41
CA TYR A 406 -3.15 23.13 17.25
C TYR A 406 -3.35 23.93 18.54
N LEU A 407 -3.52 23.24 19.67
CA LEU A 407 -3.73 23.88 20.97
C LEU A 407 -2.52 24.73 21.40
N LYS A 408 -1.29 24.23 21.22
CA LYS A 408 -0.06 24.98 21.47
C LYS A 408 -0.07 26.31 20.70
N ASN A 409 -0.39 26.28 19.41
CA ASN A 409 -0.39 27.47 18.56
C ASN A 409 -1.48 28.47 18.99
N ILE A 410 -2.70 27.99 19.30
CA ILE A 410 -3.79 28.84 19.79
C ILE A 410 -3.41 29.47 21.14
N TYR A 411 -2.98 28.67 22.10
CA TYR A 411 -2.60 29.13 23.43
C TYR A 411 -1.41 30.09 23.40
N PHE A 412 -0.42 29.86 22.53
CA PHE A 412 0.70 30.78 22.34
C PHE A 412 0.24 32.18 21.91
N ARG A 413 -0.76 32.26 21.02
CA ARG A 413 -1.33 33.53 20.57
C ARG A 413 -1.97 34.30 21.71
N PHE A 414 -2.64 33.60 22.62
CA PHE A 414 -3.39 34.18 23.73
C PHE A 414 -2.65 34.21 25.07
N ARG A 415 -1.37 33.79 25.11
CA ARG A 415 -0.60 33.60 26.37
C ARG A 415 -0.54 34.84 27.27
N GLU A 416 -0.61 36.04 26.70
CA GLU A 416 -0.56 37.31 27.43
C GLU A 416 -1.95 37.77 27.92
N ARG A 417 -3.04 37.08 27.53
CA ARG A 417 -4.42 37.41 27.94
C ARG A 417 -4.77 36.93 29.34
N GLY A 418 -3.98 36.04 29.94
CA GLY A 418 -4.17 35.57 31.30
C GLY A 418 -3.44 34.27 31.62
N ASP A 419 -3.35 33.95 32.92
CA ASP A 419 -2.61 32.79 33.43
C ASP A 419 -3.12 31.46 32.88
N SER A 420 -4.42 31.33 32.59
CA SER A 420 -5.00 30.13 31.99
C SER A 420 -4.44 29.86 30.59
N PHE A 421 -4.31 30.89 29.76
CA PHE A 421 -3.77 30.74 28.41
C PHE A 421 -2.28 30.42 28.44
N LYS A 422 -1.53 31.05 29.35
CA LYS A 422 -0.12 30.76 29.57
C LYS A 422 0.09 29.30 30.00
N ALA A 423 -0.69 28.82 30.98
CA ALA A 423 -0.63 27.43 31.43
C ALA A 423 -1.00 26.44 30.31
N GLY A 424 -2.01 26.76 29.49
CA GLY A 424 -2.36 25.98 28.31
C GLY A 424 -1.21 25.86 27.32
N TYR A 425 -0.52 26.97 27.03
CA TYR A 425 0.66 26.96 26.16
C TYR A 425 1.77 26.07 26.72
N GLU A 426 2.12 26.24 28.00
CA GLU A 426 3.15 25.44 28.67
C GLU A 426 2.83 23.93 28.62
N LYS A 427 1.56 23.56 28.89
CA LYS A 427 1.07 22.17 28.83
C LYS A 427 1.25 21.56 27.43
N TYR A 428 0.68 22.18 26.39
CA TYR A 428 0.68 21.59 25.05
C TYR A 428 2.02 21.72 24.33
N ASN A 429 2.84 22.72 24.67
CA ASN A 429 4.22 22.80 24.20
C ASN A 429 5.08 21.65 24.74
N ALA A 430 4.95 21.31 26.03
CA ALA A 430 5.66 20.17 26.61
C ALA A 430 5.26 18.83 25.95
N ILE A 431 3.98 18.64 25.64
CA ILE A 431 3.48 17.47 24.92
C ILE A 431 4.08 17.41 23.51
N TYR A 432 4.06 18.52 22.77
CA TYR A 432 4.59 18.59 21.41
C TYR A 432 6.09 18.26 21.35
N GLU A 433 6.91 18.82 22.25
CA GLU A 433 8.35 18.54 22.28
C GLU A 433 8.66 17.09 22.67
N ALA A 434 7.80 16.42 23.43
CA ALA A 434 7.96 15.00 23.77
C ALA A 434 7.62 14.04 22.61
N THR A 435 7.06 14.54 21.51
CA THR A 435 6.69 13.75 20.32
C THR A 435 7.67 13.87 19.14
N LYS A 436 8.67 14.76 19.24
CA LYS A 436 9.82 14.84 18.34
C LYS A 436 10.89 13.85 18.75
#